data_AF-A0AAW0I2A3-F1
#
_entry.id   AF-A0AAW0I2A3-F1
#
_cell.length_a   1.000
_cell.length_b   1.000
_cell.length_c   1.000
_cell.angle_alpha   90.00
_cell.angle_beta   90.00
_cell.angle_gamma   90.00
#
_symmetry.space_group_name_H-M   'P 1'
#
loop_
_entity.id
_entity.type
_entity.pdbx_description
1 polymer ?
#
loop_
_entity_poly.entity_id
_entity_poly.type
_entity_poly.pdbx_seq_one_letter_code
_entity_poly.pdbx_strand_id
1 'polypeptide(L)'
;QGRKLLIIGTTSRKDVLQEMEMLHAFSTTIHVPNIATGEQLLEALELLGNFKDKERTTIAQQVKGKKVWIGIKKLLMLIEMSLQCIGQEAGDTFLSATRSVRSNLALV
;
A
#
# COMPACT_ATOMS: atom_id res chain seq x y z
N GLN A 1 -30.36 29.48 14.83
CA GLN A 1 -30.21 28.45 13.77
C GLN A 1 -28.90 27.70 14.00
N GLY A 2 -28.93 26.37 14.09
CA GLY A 2 -27.71 25.55 14.31
C GLY A 2 -26.93 25.35 13.00
N ARG A 3 -25.60 25.40 13.08
CA ARG A 3 -24.70 25.05 11.97
C ARG A 3 -24.28 23.58 12.10
N LYS A 4 -24.20 22.88 10.97
CA LYS A 4 -23.72 21.48 10.93
C LYS A 4 -22.19 21.46 10.89
N LEU A 5 -21.58 20.52 11.61
CA LEU A 5 -20.14 20.29 11.64
C LEU A 5 -19.85 18.81 11.40
N LEU A 6 -18.88 18.52 10.53
CA LEU A 6 -18.34 17.17 10.29
C LEU A 6 -16.85 17.20 10.65
N ILE A 7 -16.41 16.27 11.51
CA ILE A 7 -15.02 16.10 11.89
C ILE A 7 -14.52 14.78 11.32
N ILE A 8 -13.40 14.83 10.61
CA ILE A 8 -12.70 13.65 10.07
C ILE A 8 -11.30 13.62 10.67
N GLY A 9 -11.05 12.63 11.52
CA GLY A 9 -9.71 12.33 12.02
C GLY A 9 -9.10 11.15 11.26
N THR A 10 -7.81 11.22 10.96
CA THR A 10 -7.04 10.09 10.42
C THR A 10 -5.96 9.68 11.42
N THR A 11 -5.71 8.38 11.53
CA THR A 11 -4.65 7.85 12.39
C THR A 11 -4.04 6.61 11.78
N SER A 12 -2.75 6.41 12.01
CA SER A 12 -2.07 5.13 11.76
C SER A 12 -1.87 4.31 13.04
N ARG A 13 -2.28 4.84 14.20
CA ARG A 13 -2.10 4.25 15.54
C ARG A 13 -3.42 4.30 16.30
N LYS A 14 -4.35 3.40 15.92
CA LYS A 14 -5.67 3.28 16.56
C LYS A 14 -5.55 2.84 18.03
N ASP A 15 -4.59 1.97 18.31
CA ASP A 15 -4.20 1.51 19.65
C ASP A 15 -3.94 2.68 20.61
N VAL A 16 -3.13 3.64 20.19
CA VAL A 16 -2.79 4.82 21.01
C VAL A 16 -4.03 5.67 21.30
N LEU A 17 -4.89 5.91 20.31
CA LEU A 17 -6.14 6.66 20.50
C LEU A 17 -7.14 5.94 21.41
N GLN A 18 -7.10 4.60 21.44
CA GLN A 18 -7.92 3.81 22.33
C GLN A 18 -7.41 3.90 23.78
N GLU A 19 -6.09 3.82 23.99
CA GLU A 19 -5.47 4.02 25.31
C GLU A 19 -5.72 5.41 25.88
N MET A 20 -5.82 6.43 25.01
CA MET A 20 -6.14 7.80 25.40
C MET A 20 -7.65 8.07 25.57
N GLU A 21 -8.50 7.05 25.45
CA GLU A 21 -9.97 7.12 25.47
C GLU A 21 -10.59 8.08 24.42
N MET A 22 -9.79 8.63 23.51
CA MET A 22 -10.22 9.54 22.46
C MET A 22 -11.04 8.85 21.38
N LEU A 23 -10.87 7.54 21.20
CA LEU A 23 -11.64 6.79 20.21
C LEU A 23 -13.16 6.89 20.47
N HIS A 24 -13.56 7.01 21.74
CA HIS A 24 -14.96 7.19 22.15
C HIS A 24 -15.54 8.57 21.82
N ALA A 25 -14.70 9.57 21.53
CA ALA A 25 -15.16 10.90 21.11
C ALA A 25 -15.67 10.91 19.66
N PHE A 26 -15.28 9.92 18.85
CA PHE A 26 -15.75 9.78 17.48
C PHE A 26 -17.00 8.89 17.41
N SER A 27 -17.98 9.30 16.61
CA SER A 27 -19.24 8.54 16.45
C SER A 27 -19.07 7.24 15.66
N THR A 28 -18.05 7.14 14.81
CA THR A 28 -17.76 5.93 14.03
C THR A 28 -16.30 5.87 13.59
N THR A 29 -15.84 4.68 13.21
CA THR A 29 -14.51 4.44 12.66
C THR A 29 -14.60 3.62 11.39
N ILE A 30 -13.89 4.03 10.34
CA ILE A 30 -13.77 3.29 9.08
C ILE A 30 -12.34 2.77 8.96
N HIS A 31 -12.17 1.46 8.78
CA HIS A 31 -10.85 0.87 8.55
C HIS A 31 -10.44 1.03 7.09
N VAL A 32 -9.22 1.54 6.87
CA VAL A 32 -8.60 1.65 5.55
C VAL A 32 -7.45 0.64 5.50
N PRO A 33 -7.65 -0.56 4.91
CA PRO A 33 -6.64 -1.61 4.90
C PRO A 33 -5.56 -1.35 3.83
N ASN A 34 -4.43 -2.02 3.98
CA ASN A 34 -3.42 -2.14 2.93
C ASN A 34 -3.88 -3.10 1.83
N ILE A 35 -3.23 -3.03 0.66
CA ILE A 35 -3.32 -4.06 -0.39
C ILE A 35 -2.73 -5.35 0.18
N ALA A 36 -3.50 -6.44 0.14
CA ALA A 36 -3.19 -7.68 0.84
C ALA A 36 -2.97 -8.89 -0.08
N THR A 37 -3.47 -8.83 -1.32
CA THR A 37 -3.35 -9.94 -2.28
C THR A 37 -2.60 -9.54 -3.55
N GLY A 38 -2.04 -10.53 -4.24
CA GLY A 38 -1.39 -10.32 -5.52
C GLY A 38 -2.36 -9.79 -6.58
N GLU A 39 -3.61 -10.24 -6.55
CA GLU A 39 -4.67 -9.79 -7.46
C GLU A 39 -4.97 -8.30 -7.29
N GLN A 40 -5.16 -7.85 -6.04
CA GLN A 40 -5.37 -6.42 -5.74
C GLN A 40 -4.16 -5.56 -6.13
N LEU A 41 -2.94 -6.09 -5.95
CA LEU A 41 -1.73 -5.41 -6.38
C LEU A 41 -1.70 -5.26 -7.90
N LEU A 42 -2.02 -6.32 -8.66
CA LEU A 42 -2.03 -6.28 -10.12
C LEU A 42 -3.10 -5.32 -10.65
N GLU A 43 -4.29 -5.33 -10.05
CA GLU A 43 -5.36 -4.37 -10.37
C GLU A 43 -4.89 -2.92 -10.15
N ALA A 44 -4.23 -2.65 -9.02
CA ALA A 44 -3.66 -1.33 -8.77
C ALA A 44 -2.59 -0.95 -9.81
N LEU A 45 -1.69 -1.88 -10.18
CA LEU A 45 -0.65 -1.62 -11.18
C LEU A 45 -1.22 -1.40 -12.59
N GLU A 46 -2.31 -2.09 -12.93
CA GLU A 46 -3.05 -1.90 -14.17
C GLU A 46 -3.69 -0.52 -14.23
N LEU A 47 -4.40 -0.11 -13.18
CA LEU A 47 -5.04 1.21 -13.12
C LEU A 47 -4.02 2.36 -13.16
N LEU A 48 -2.82 2.14 -12.61
CA LEU A 48 -1.75 3.14 -12.61
C LEU A 48 -0.98 3.20 -13.93
N GLY A 49 -0.99 2.13 -14.74
CA GLY A 49 -0.49 2.14 -16.12
C GLY A 49 1.03 2.34 -16.27
N ASN A 50 1.83 2.14 -15.21
CA ASN A 50 3.26 2.43 -15.23
C ASN A 50 4.14 1.31 -15.80
N PHE A 51 3.62 0.09 -15.92
CA PHE A 51 4.36 -1.09 -16.39
C PHE A 51 3.80 -1.63 -17.69
N LYS A 52 4.69 -2.10 -18.57
CA LYS A 52 4.30 -2.77 -19.83
C LYS A 52 3.65 -4.13 -19.54
N ASP A 53 2.89 -4.65 -20.49
CA ASP A 53 2.18 -5.95 -20.35
C ASP A 53 3.11 -7.11 -19.99
N LYS A 54 4.30 -7.14 -20.59
CA LYS A 54 5.34 -8.14 -20.29
C LYS A 54 5.80 -8.03 -18.82
N GLU A 55 6.05 -6.82 -18.34
CA GLU A 55 6.45 -6.57 -16.95
C GLU A 55 5.33 -6.93 -15.98
N ARG A 56 4.08 -6.54 -16.28
CA ARG A 56 2.89 -6.92 -15.49
C ARG A 56 2.72 -8.44 -15.43
N THR A 57 2.98 -9.15 -16.53
CA THR A 57 2.93 -10.63 -16.57
C THR A 57 3.99 -11.25 -15.67
N THR A 58 5.24 -10.74 -15.71
CA THR A 58 6.32 -11.19 -14.82
C THR A 58 5.97 -10.94 -13.36
N ILE A 59 5.49 -9.74 -13.03
CA ILE A 59 5.04 -9.40 -11.67
C ILE A 59 3.93 -10.34 -11.24
N ALA A 60 2.94 -10.60 -12.09
CA ALA A 60 1.81 -11.49 -11.78
C ALA A 60 2.26 -12.89 -11.41
N GLN A 61 3.19 -13.47 -12.18
CA GLN A 61 3.77 -14.78 -11.87
C GLN A 61 4.48 -14.78 -10.52
N GLN A 62 5.17 -13.69 -10.18
CA GLN A 62 5.94 -13.59 -8.94
C GLN A 62 5.08 -13.35 -7.71
N VAL A 63 3.90 -12.74 -7.83
CA VAL A 63 3.00 -12.46 -6.70
C VAL A 63 1.85 -13.45 -6.56
N LYS A 64 1.60 -14.31 -7.58
CA LYS A 64 0.55 -15.32 -7.56
C LYS A 64 0.65 -16.22 -6.33
N GLY A 65 -0.46 -16.34 -5.59
CA GLY A 65 -0.55 -17.16 -4.38
C GLY A 65 0.27 -16.63 -3.19
N LYS A 66 0.89 -15.44 -3.29
CA LYS A 66 1.65 -14.83 -2.21
C LYS A 66 0.82 -13.72 -1.55
N LYS A 67 0.93 -13.63 -0.23
CA LYS A 67 0.42 -12.47 0.52
C LYS A 67 1.36 -11.28 0.33
N VAL A 68 0.76 -10.11 0.16
CA VAL A 68 1.42 -8.80 0.16
C VAL A 68 0.85 -7.96 1.29
N TRP A 69 1.54 -6.87 1.65
CA TRP A 69 1.04 -5.92 2.64
C TRP A 69 1.66 -4.55 2.37
N ILE A 70 0.98 -3.75 1.56
CA ILE A 70 1.51 -2.45 1.15
C ILE A 70 0.41 -1.39 1.07
N GLY A 71 0.68 -0.24 1.67
CA GLY A 71 -0.19 0.93 1.54
C GLY A 71 0.05 1.64 0.20
N ILE A 72 -0.99 2.24 -0.36
CA ILE A 72 -0.95 2.83 -1.71
C ILE A 72 0.15 3.88 -1.90
N LYS A 73 0.41 4.73 -0.90
CA LYS A 73 1.50 5.73 -0.97
C LYS A 73 2.87 5.08 -1.12
N LYS A 74 3.11 3.98 -0.41
CA LYS A 74 4.39 3.24 -0.48
C LYS A 74 4.50 2.51 -1.82
N LEU A 75 3.40 1.98 -2.34
CA LEU A 75 3.36 1.38 -3.67
C LEU A 75 3.77 2.39 -4.75
N LEU A 76 3.15 3.57 -4.77
CA LEU A 76 3.49 4.66 -5.71
C LEU A 76 4.98 5.03 -5.64
N MET A 77 5.53 5.14 -4.42
CA MET A 77 6.95 5.41 -4.23
C MET A 77 7.84 4.31 -4.82
N LEU A 78 7.52 3.03 -4.61
CA LEU A 78 8.30 1.92 -5.17
C LEU A 78 8.21 1.86 -6.70
N ILE A 79 7.05 2.19 -7.27
CA ILE A 79 6.88 2.29 -8.74
C ILE A 79 7.80 3.38 -9.28
N GLU A 80 7.72 4.59 -8.74
CA GLU A 80 8.54 5.73 -9.20
C GLU A 80 10.03 5.43 -9.11
N MET A 81 10.48 4.90 -7.97
CA MET A 81 11.88 4.49 -7.79
C MET A 81 12.33 3.44 -8.81
N SER A 82 11.43 2.54 -9.21
CA SER A 82 11.75 1.46 -10.15
C SER A 82 11.86 1.97 -11.59
N LEU A 83 11.06 2.97 -11.96
CA LEU A 83 11.10 3.60 -13.29
C LEU A 83 12.38 4.42 -13.52
N GLN A 84 13.01 4.92 -12.45
CA GLN A 84 14.23 5.73 -12.52
C GLN A 84 15.52 4.89 -12.55
N CYS A 85 15.44 3.57 -12.36
CA CYS A 85 16.62 2.72 -12.31
C CYS A 85 17.20 2.47 -13.71
N ILE A 86 18.45 2.87 -13.92
CA ILE A 86 19.14 2.71 -15.20
C ILE A 86 19.77 1.31 -15.26
N GLY A 87 19.58 0.61 -16.39
CA GLY A 87 20.25 -0.67 -16.68
C GLY A 87 19.47 -1.92 -16.27
N GLN A 88 18.23 -1.78 -15.78
CA GLN A 88 17.34 -2.91 -15.47
C GLN A 88 15.90 -2.59 -15.89
N GLU A 89 15.11 -3.59 -16.28
CA GLU A 89 13.67 -3.39 -16.55
C GLU A 89 12.96 -2.96 -15.25
N ALA A 90 12.04 -2.00 -15.34
CA ALA A 90 11.39 -1.41 -14.17
C ALA A 90 10.61 -2.46 -13.37
N GLY A 91 9.98 -3.42 -14.04
CA GLY A 91 9.29 -4.54 -13.38
C GLY A 91 10.19 -5.36 -12.46
N ASP A 92 11.44 -5.63 -12.87
CA ASP A 92 12.38 -6.42 -12.06
C ASP A 92 12.91 -5.62 -10.87
N THR A 93 13.20 -4.33 -11.08
CA THR A 93 13.57 -3.39 -10.01
C THR A 93 12.45 -3.26 -8.98
N PHE A 94 11.20 -3.23 -9.43
CA PHE A 94 10.04 -3.20 -8.54
C PHE A 94 9.94 -4.46 -7.69
N LEU A 95 10.14 -5.64 -8.30
CA LEU A 95 10.13 -6.91 -7.59
C LEU A 95 11.30 -7.05 -6.60
N SER A 96 12.47 -6.49 -6.90
CA SER A 96 13.59 -6.46 -5.94
C SER A 96 13.28 -5.51 -4.77
N ALA A 97 12.81 -4.30 -5.06
CA ALA A 97 12.51 -3.29 -4.05
C ALA A 97 11.38 -3.73 -3.09
N THR A 98 10.32 -4.36 -3.61
CA THR A 98 9.23 -4.90 -2.80
C THR A 98 9.68 -6.04 -1.86
N ARG A 99 10.65 -6.86 -2.29
CA ARG A 99 11.26 -7.90 -1.43
C ARG A 99 12.12 -7.30 -0.32
N SER A 100 12.96 -6.32 -0.64
CA SER A 100 13.84 -5.65 0.35
C SER A 100 13.03 -4.92 1.43
N VAL A 101 11.86 -4.39 1.08
CA VAL A 101 10.94 -3.78 2.04
C VAL A 101 10.30 -4.81 2.98
N ARG A 102 10.11 -6.05 2.54
CA ARG A 102 9.54 -7.13 3.34
C ARG A 102 10.51 -7.61 4.43
N SER A 103 11.83 -7.55 4.19
CA SER A 103 12.87 -7.91 5.17
C SER A 103 12.98 -6.94 6.35
N ASN A 104 12.47 -5.70 6.24
CA ASN A 104 12.43 -4.73 7.34
C ASN A 104 11.20 -4.84 8.25
N LEU A 105 10.36 -5.87 8.06
CA LEU A 105 9.15 -6.11 8.85
C LEU A 105 9.18 -7.43 9.65
N ALA A 106 10.34 -8.09 9.73
CA ALA A 106 10.55 -9.29 10.56
C ALA A 106 11.09 -8.97 11.98
N LEU A 107 10.88 -7.76 12.47
CA LEU A 107 11.20 -7.33 13.83
C LEU A 107 10.06 -6.46 14.37
N VAL A 108 8.93 -7.10 14.68
CA VAL A 108 8.17 -6.96 15.93
C VAL A 108 7.44 -8.28 16.17
#